data_AF-A0A0Q6NHB3-F1
#
_entry.id   AF-A0A0Q6NHB3-F1
#
_cell.length_a   1.000
_cell.length_b   1.000
_cell.length_c   1.000
_cell.angle_alpha   90.00
_cell.angle_beta   90.00
_cell.angle_gamma   90.00
#
_symmetry.space_group_name_H-M   'P 1'
#
loop_
_entity.id
_entity.type
_entity.pdbx_description
1 polymer ?
#
loop_
_entity_poly.entity_id
_entity_poly.type
_entity_poly.pdbx_seq_one_letter_code
_entity_poly.pdbx_strand_id
1 'polypeptide(L)'
;MNMDRRSAHCNTELGLIVDSPALAGELADLIQRVRMPASFSVSETAARRGGLQWSFLRDGRRWVLHREPESNWAQRLRWSMLSLLVDEDFL
;
A
#
# COMPACT_ATOMS: atom_id res chain seq x y z
N MET A 1 6.01 13.66 -0.29
CA MET A 1 6.15 12.66 -1.37
C MET A 1 5.14 11.56 -1.12
N ASN A 2 4.13 11.43 -1.98
CA ASN A 2 3.13 10.36 -1.89
C ASN A 2 3.51 9.13 -2.74
N MET A 3 4.71 9.13 -3.34
CA MET A 3 5.22 8.06 -4.22
C MET A 3 4.33 7.76 -5.43
N ASP A 4 3.47 8.70 -5.82
CA ASP A 4 2.66 8.70 -7.05
C ASP A 4 3.35 9.53 -8.15
N ARG A 5 3.10 9.17 -9.42
CA ARG A 5 3.70 9.86 -10.59
C ARG A 5 3.39 11.36 -10.60
N ARG A 6 2.20 11.74 -10.13
CA ARG A 6 1.79 13.14 -10.01
C ARG A 6 2.71 13.92 -9.06
N SER A 7 3.11 13.34 -7.94
CA SER A 7 4.04 14.01 -7.01
C SER A 7 5.44 14.16 -7.61
N ALA A 8 5.89 13.20 -8.41
CA ALA A 8 7.19 13.26 -9.08
C ALA A 8 7.30 14.35 -10.17
N HIS A 9 6.20 14.66 -10.86
CA HIS A 9 6.22 15.60 -12.00
C HIS A 9 5.65 16.97 -11.67
N CYS A 10 4.70 17.07 -10.73
CA CYS A 10 3.93 18.30 -10.52
C CYS A 10 4.23 18.97 -9.18
N ASN A 11 4.73 18.26 -8.17
CA ASN A 11 4.97 18.83 -6.85
C ASN A 11 6.44 19.20 -6.67
N THR A 12 6.70 20.32 -6.00
CA THR A 12 8.04 20.58 -5.44
C THR A 12 8.20 19.76 -4.17
N GLU A 13 9.13 18.82 -4.17
CA GLU A 13 9.40 17.95 -3.03
C GLU A 13 10.63 18.41 -2.25
N LEU A 14 10.57 18.32 -0.91
CA LEU A 14 11.71 18.55 -0.02
C LEU A 14 11.98 17.26 0.76
N GLY A 15 13.22 16.78 0.69
CA GLY A 15 13.71 15.67 1.49
C GLY A 15 14.74 16.16 2.50
N LEU A 16 14.69 15.62 3.72
CA LEU A 16 15.70 15.84 4.76
C LEU A 16 16.40 14.51 5.06
N ILE A 17 17.73 14.47 4.92
CA ILE A 17 18.54 13.33 5.35
C ILE A 17 19.05 13.63 6.76
N VAL A 18 18.73 12.76 7.71
CA VAL A 18 19.15 12.89 9.10
C VAL A 18 20.01 11.67 9.45
N ASP A 19 21.30 11.90 9.71
CA ASP A 19 22.20 10.87 10.22
C ASP A 19 22.26 10.96 11.75
N SER A 20 21.34 10.26 12.41
CA SER A 20 21.26 10.18 13.87
C SER A 20 20.68 8.83 14.29
N PRO A 21 21.49 7.96 14.93
CA PRO A 21 21.01 6.66 15.43
C PRO A 21 19.86 6.78 16.43
N ALA A 22 19.86 7.84 17.25
CA ALA A 22 18.80 8.08 18.24
C ALA A 22 17.45 8.37 17.57
N LEU A 23 17.43 9.30 16.60
CA LEU A 23 16.21 9.64 15.87
C LEU A 23 15.74 8.49 14.97
N ALA A 24 16.66 7.74 14.38
CA ALA A 24 16.35 6.55 13.60
C ALA A 24 15.66 5.48 14.46
N GLY A 25 16.14 5.28 15.70
CA GLY A 25 15.52 4.36 16.67
C GLY A 25 14.10 4.79 17.05
N GLU A 26 13.90 6.05 17.42
CA GLU A 26 12.57 6.57 17.78
C GLU A 26 11.57 6.47 16.62
N LEU A 27 12.01 6.77 15.39
CA LEU A 27 11.18 6.65 14.20
C LEU A 27 10.84 5.19 13.88
N ALA A 28 11.79 4.27 14.00
CA ALA A 28 11.56 2.85 13.80
C ALA A 28 10.51 2.32 14.79
N ASP A 29 10.62 2.69 16.05
CA ASP A 29 9.67 2.32 17.09
C ASP A 29 8.27 2.93 16.84
N LEU A 30 8.20 4.18 16.40
CA LEU A 30 6.95 4.82 16.02
C LEU A 30 6.28 4.09 14.85
N ILE A 31 7.04 3.79 13.79
CA ILE A 31 6.54 3.06 12.63
C ILE A 31 6.02 1.69 13.07
N GLN A 32 6.75 0.95 13.92
CA GLN A 32 6.30 -0.35 14.42
C GLN A 32 4.99 -0.26 15.20
N ARG A 33 4.84 0.75 16.08
CA ARG A 33 3.60 0.98 16.83
C ARG A 33 2.42 1.31 15.93
N VAL A 34 2.63 2.14 14.90
CA VAL A 34 1.56 2.60 13.98
C VAL A 34 1.20 1.55 12.93
N ARG A 35 2.14 0.72 12.47
CA ARG A 35 1.89 -0.35 11.46
C ARG A 35 0.92 -1.43 11.94
N MET A 36 0.79 -1.61 13.25
CA MET A 36 0.16 -2.79 13.85
C MET A 36 -1.37 -2.95 13.68
N PRO A 37 -2.22 -1.91 13.46
CA PRO A 37 -3.66 -2.17 13.32
C PRO A 37 -4.19 -2.28 11.88
N ALA A 38 -3.47 -1.78 10.86
CA ALA A 38 -4.08 -1.52 9.55
C ALA A 38 -3.20 -1.87 8.32
N SER A 39 -2.07 -2.56 8.52
CA SER A 39 -1.16 -2.86 7.41
C SER A 39 -1.47 -4.22 6.79
N PHE A 40 -1.75 -4.23 5.49
CA PHE A 40 -1.86 -5.46 4.71
C PHE A 40 -0.50 -5.81 4.10
N SER A 41 -0.13 -7.09 4.17
CA SER A 41 1.04 -7.65 3.49
C SER A 41 0.57 -8.41 2.25
N VAL A 42 1.13 -8.08 1.09
CA VAL A 42 0.80 -8.71 -0.19
C VAL A 42 1.84 -9.77 -0.51
N SER A 43 1.41 -10.94 -0.95
CA SER A 43 2.29 -12.01 -1.43
C SER A 43 1.69 -12.68 -2.66
N GLU A 44 2.50 -13.38 -3.43
CA GLU A 44 1.98 -14.25 -4.50
C GLU A 44 1.40 -15.54 -3.91
N THR A 45 0.28 -15.99 -4.47
CA THR A 45 -0.32 -17.27 -4.11
C THR A 45 0.33 -18.42 -4.86
N ALA A 46 0.60 -19.52 -4.17
CA ALA A 46 1.10 -20.75 -4.79
C ALA A 46 0.06 -21.43 -5.70
N ALA A 47 -1.22 -21.09 -5.59
CA ALA A 47 -2.30 -21.74 -6.32
C ALA A 47 -2.39 -21.32 -7.80
N ARG A 48 -1.91 -20.12 -8.15
CA ARG A 48 -1.95 -19.58 -9.52
C ARG A 48 -0.86 -18.54 -9.70
N ARG A 49 -0.05 -18.70 -10.75
CA ARG A 49 0.96 -17.72 -11.16
C ARG A 49 0.29 -16.36 -11.40
N GLY A 50 0.71 -15.33 -10.66
CA GLY A 50 0.15 -13.98 -10.70
C GLY A 50 -1.10 -13.76 -9.81
N GLY A 51 -1.50 -14.73 -8.98
CA GLY A 51 -2.54 -14.50 -7.98
C GLY A 51 -1.96 -13.80 -6.75
N LEU A 52 -2.63 -12.75 -6.27
CA LEU A 52 -2.22 -12.02 -5.06
C LEU A 52 -3.01 -12.50 -3.85
N GLN A 53 -2.34 -12.61 -2.71
CA GLN A 53 -2.94 -12.81 -1.41
C GLN A 53 -2.56 -11.65 -0.48
N TRP A 54 -3.56 -11.11 0.18
CA TRP A 54 -3.45 -10.05 1.16
C TRP A 54 -3.52 -10.70 2.54
N SER A 55 -2.56 -10.42 3.40
CA SER A 55 -2.52 -10.99 4.75
C SER A 55 -2.43 -9.89 5.79
N PHE A 56 -3.16 -10.03 6.88
CA PHE A 56 -3.09 -9.10 8.00
C PHE A 56 -3.23 -9.86 9.32
N LEU A 57 -2.74 -9.25 10.39
CA LEU A 57 -2.88 -9.77 11.75
C LEU A 57 -4.00 -9.01 12.46
N ARG A 58 -5.02 -9.73 12.95
CA ARG A 58 -6.09 -9.15 13.76
C ARG A 58 -6.40 -10.10 14.90
N ASP A 59 -6.40 -9.58 16.12
CA ASP A 59 -6.68 -10.33 17.35
C ASP A 59 -5.82 -11.60 17.50
N GLY A 60 -4.52 -11.50 17.16
CA GLY A 60 -3.57 -12.62 17.22
C GLY A 60 -3.77 -13.70 16.16
N ARG A 61 -4.75 -13.56 15.25
CA ARG A 61 -4.99 -14.47 14.13
C ARG A 61 -4.52 -13.83 12.82
N ARG A 62 -3.80 -14.62 12.02
CA ARG A 62 -3.42 -14.22 10.66
C ARG A 62 -4.59 -14.50 9.72
N TRP A 63 -5.14 -13.44 9.15
CA TRP A 63 -6.16 -13.51 8.11
C TRP A 63 -5.49 -13.44 6.75
N VAL A 64 -5.95 -14.27 5.81
CA VAL A 64 -5.48 -14.27 4.42
C VAL A 64 -6.70 -14.07 3.54
N LEU A 65 -6.67 -13.02 2.73
CA LEU A 65 -7.69 -12.66 1.76
C LEU A 65 -7.11 -12.84 0.37
N HIS A 66 -7.80 -13.59 -0.47
CA HIS A 66 -7.45 -13.76 -1.89
C HIS A 66 -8.05 -12.65 -2.77
N ARG A 67 -8.64 -11.64 -2.15
CA ARG A 67 -9.22 -10.45 -2.79
C ARG A 67 -8.82 -9.23 -2.01
N GLU A 68 -8.68 -8.11 -2.70
CA GLU A 68 -8.40 -6.83 -2.09
C GLU A 68 -9.45 -6.52 -1.02
N PRO A 69 -9.04 -6.35 0.26
CA PRO A 69 -9.95 -5.91 1.30
C PRO A 69 -10.49 -4.53 0.92
N GLU A 70 -11.79 -4.31 1.10
CA GLU A 70 -12.50 -3.04 0.82
C GLU A 70 -12.94 -2.76 -0.63
N SER A 71 -12.72 -3.67 -1.58
CA SER A 71 -13.22 -3.49 -2.96
C SER A 71 -14.55 -4.22 -3.22
N ASN A 72 -15.63 -3.47 -3.38
CA ASN A 72 -16.94 -4.00 -3.80
C ASN A 72 -16.97 -4.25 -5.32
N TRP A 73 -17.77 -5.23 -5.77
CA TRP A 73 -17.88 -5.57 -7.20
C TRP A 73 -18.20 -4.36 -8.11
N ALA A 74 -19.08 -3.46 -7.62
CA ALA A 74 -19.42 -2.23 -8.32
C ALA A 74 -18.24 -1.23 -8.44
N GLN A 75 -17.38 -1.14 -7.41
CA GLN A 75 -16.18 -0.28 -7.45
C GLN A 75 -15.19 -0.80 -8.50
N ARG A 76 -15.02 -2.12 -8.62
CA ARG A 76 -14.15 -2.72 -9.63
C ARG A 76 -14.64 -2.50 -11.06
N LEU A 77 -15.95 -2.63 -11.31
CA LEU A 77 -16.50 -2.36 -12.63
C LEU A 77 -16.28 -0.90 -13.02
N ARG A 78 -16.51 0.02 -12.07
CA ARG A 78 -16.28 1.45 -12.26
C ARG A 78 -14.80 1.75 -12.54
N TRP A 79 -13.87 1.16 -11.78
CA TRP A 79 -12.44 1.33 -12.01
C TRP A 79 -12.01 0.76 -13.36
N SER A 80 -12.53 -0.40 -13.77
CA SER A 80 -12.25 -0.99 -15.09
C SER A 80 -12.77 -0.15 -16.24
N MET A 81 -13.90 0.57 -16.05
CA MET A 81 -14.40 1.53 -17.04
C MET A 81 -13.54 2.80 -17.09
N LEU A 82 -13.10 3.28 -15.92
CA LEU A 82 -12.24 4.47 -15.83
C LEU A 82 -10.83 4.21 -16.36
N SER A 83 -10.26 3.02 -16.17
CA SER A 83 -8.93 2.66 -16.69
C SER A 83 -8.87 2.59 -18.23
N LEU A 84 -10.02 2.52 -18.91
CA LEU A 84 -10.10 2.61 -20.37
C LEU A 84 -10.02 4.06 -20.88
N LEU A 85 -10.30 5.03 -20.02
CA LEU A 85 -10.40 6.45 -20.37
C LEU A 85 -9.27 7.29 -19.77
N VAL A 86 -8.72 6.86 -18.63
CA VAL A 86 -7.67 7.55 -17.90
C VAL A 86 -6.37 6.79 -18.12
N ASP A 87 -5.40 7.45 -18.74
CA ASP A 87 -4.05 6.93 -18.91
C ASP A 87 -3.41 6.73 -17.52
N GLU A 88 -2.70 5.61 -17.31
CA GLU A 88 -2.03 5.29 -16.03
C GLU A 88 -0.97 6.34 -15.67
N ASP A 89 -0.59 7.18 -16.62
CA ASP A 89 0.32 8.30 -16.43
C ASP A 89 -0.26 9.44 -15.57
N PHE A 90 -1.58 9.53 -15.43
CA PHE A 90 -2.28 10.60 -14.68
C PHE A 90 -2.93 10.15 -13.36
N LEU A 91 -2.84 8.86 -13.02
CA LEU A 91 -3.28 8.29 -11.73
C LEU A 91 -2.10 8.14 -10.75
#